data_AF-A0ABD2LLX7-F1
#
_entry.id   AF-A0ABD2LLX7-F1
#
_cell.length_a   1.000
_cell.length_b   1.000
_cell.length_c   1.000
_cell.angle_alpha   90.00
_cell.angle_beta   90.00
_cell.angle_gamma   90.00
#
_symmetry.space_group_name_H-M   'P 1'
#
loop_
_entity.id
_entity.type
_entity.pdbx_description
1 polymer ?
#
loop_
_entity_poly.entity_id
_entity_poly.type
_entity_poly.pdbx_seq_one_letter_code
_entity_poly.pdbx_strand_id
1 'polypeptide(L)'
;MFTAMRLSCAPLSSLSTQPANRIIRCMNKSSISSMPSPTFSICFDSLCEGGFAQLLHKGADSVPKDSLRNQMDNLNAQFESLSSKMGAVERIATANDHSQNLAECEQSARAAVHSTLDALHNLTCSLSSGQFLALVQSLRKASNCQTFFHLQLRSDALLSLTVTLAITALLTALYDVTIDTETLWQHSPPLITLFSFLSCYGDENGMLEDSFESWHQFANSVSFRFVKMSSSISQNCFPQIEEFRAALKVSIPIHPTQIEKLPERMKNEQWFRPKVIFWNIGINHEASLAASIGDISLEEEINRTALRHTGEHCLTLTSEAEHRTIENAGLIEQLLMELQQTVSSCPSKKNWAIFTQVMALNSASGGVPIVCCKSGKDRTSMGVTLDEGRILKESCGVSNQQMSEMIECLRKNGVRRENCRKNIGKPFYSFSPFQLGFLPPPFRPPSGTFSNVVSS
;
A
#
# COMPACT_ATOMS: atom_id res chain seq x y z
N MET A 1 24.02 10.96 3.91
CA MET A 1 23.86 10.51 5.30
C MET A 1 23.06 9.21 5.22
N PHE A 2 23.76 8.12 4.92
CA PHE A 2 23.15 6.80 4.72
C PHE A 2 23.02 6.14 6.08
N THR A 3 21.79 5.91 6.54
CA THR A 3 21.51 5.22 7.80
C THR A 3 21.54 3.72 7.52
N ALA A 4 22.62 3.05 7.94
CA ALA A 4 22.68 1.60 7.96
C ALA A 4 21.75 1.09 9.08
N MET A 5 20.62 0.46 8.72
CA MET A 5 19.76 -0.25 9.66
C MET A 5 20.45 -1.54 10.12
N ARG A 6 20.66 -1.68 11.43
CA ARG A 6 20.99 -2.96 12.06
C ARG A 6 19.69 -3.68 12.41
N LEU A 7 19.39 -4.75 11.66
CA LEU A 7 18.35 -5.72 12.01
C LEU A 7 18.88 -6.59 13.16
N SER A 8 18.32 -6.49 14.35
CA SER A 8 18.50 -7.53 15.38
C SER A 8 17.35 -8.52 15.28
N CYS A 9 17.60 -9.69 14.69
CA CYS A 9 16.66 -10.80 14.71
C CYS A 9 16.62 -11.41 16.12
N ALA A 10 15.47 -11.34 16.79
CA ALA A 10 15.16 -12.18 17.94
C ALA A 10 14.69 -13.58 17.46
N PRO A 11 14.82 -14.64 18.30
CA PRO A 11 14.63 -16.02 17.86
C PRO A 11 13.17 -16.38 17.54
N LEU A 12 12.99 -17.16 16.46
CA LEU A 12 11.76 -17.79 15.99
C LEU A 12 11.20 -18.85 16.95
N SER A 13 10.62 -18.47 18.10
CA SER A 13 10.14 -19.47 19.08
C SER A 13 8.64 -19.44 19.43
N SER A 14 7.78 -18.68 18.74
CA SER A 14 6.36 -18.55 19.16
C SER A 14 5.29 -18.77 18.08
N LEU A 15 5.63 -19.22 16.87
CA LEU A 15 4.62 -19.67 15.91
C LEU A 15 4.14 -21.08 16.27
N SER A 16 2.82 -21.28 16.40
CA SER A 16 2.19 -22.59 16.52
C SER A 16 2.72 -23.54 15.43
N THR A 17 3.57 -24.48 15.82
CA THR A 17 4.29 -25.39 14.91
C THR A 17 3.41 -26.54 14.40
N GLN A 18 2.14 -26.61 14.79
CA GLN A 18 1.28 -27.75 14.49
C GLN A 18 1.03 -27.98 12.97
N PRO A 19 0.74 -26.95 12.16
CA PRO A 19 0.54 -27.14 10.72
C PRO A 19 1.83 -27.54 9.99
N ALA A 20 2.94 -26.88 10.33
CA ALA A 20 4.27 -27.20 9.79
C ALA A 20 4.70 -28.63 10.13
N ASN A 21 4.45 -29.09 11.36
CA ASN A 21 4.76 -30.46 11.80
C ASN A 21 3.92 -31.52 11.06
N ARG A 22 2.66 -31.23 10.70
CA ARG A 22 1.83 -32.12 9.86
C ARG A 22 2.42 -32.28 8.46
N ILE A 23 2.86 -31.17 7.85
CA ILE A 23 3.43 -31.17 6.49
C ILE A 23 4.81 -31.83 6.44
N ILE A 24 5.69 -31.55 7.41
CA ILE A 24 7.02 -32.16 7.49
C ILE A 24 6.94 -33.69 7.64
N ARG A 25 5.96 -34.21 8.40
CA ARG A 25 5.72 -35.67 8.52
C ARG A 25 5.32 -36.32 7.19
N CYS A 26 4.64 -35.61 6.29
CA CYS A 26 4.30 -36.10 4.96
C CYS A 26 5.50 -36.22 4.00
N MET A 27 6.51 -35.36 4.15
CA MET A 27 7.64 -35.27 3.20
C MET A 27 8.70 -36.36 3.40
N ASN A 28 8.70 -37.06 4.55
CA ASN A 28 9.66 -38.12 4.87
C ASN A 28 9.35 -39.49 4.26
N LYS A 29 8.38 -39.60 3.35
CA LYS A 29 8.16 -40.79 2.52
C LYS A 29 8.32 -40.41 1.05
N SER A 30 8.92 -41.30 0.28
CA SER A 30 9.36 -41.24 -1.13
C SER A 30 8.27 -40.90 -2.19
N SER A 31 7.20 -40.22 -1.82
CA SER A 31 5.95 -40.02 -2.59
C SER A 31 5.95 -38.78 -3.48
N ILE A 32 6.97 -37.92 -3.38
CA ILE A 32 6.98 -36.63 -4.10
C ILE A 32 7.21 -36.84 -5.62
N SER A 33 7.84 -37.94 -6.04
CA SER A 33 8.21 -38.17 -7.45
C SER A 33 7.05 -38.55 -8.40
N SER A 34 5.91 -39.01 -7.88
CA SER A 34 4.82 -39.56 -8.70
C SER A 34 3.54 -38.73 -8.72
N MET A 35 3.52 -37.55 -8.08
CA MET A 35 2.33 -36.71 -8.04
C MET A 35 2.18 -35.93 -9.37
N PRO A 36 1.07 -36.09 -10.12
CA PRO A 36 0.79 -35.26 -11.30
C PRO A 36 0.68 -33.79 -10.87
N SER A 37 0.83 -32.85 -11.83
CA SER A 37 0.56 -31.42 -11.63
C SER A 37 -0.80 -31.24 -10.95
N PRO A 38 -0.85 -30.99 -9.63
CA PRO A 38 -2.11 -31.11 -8.91
C PRO A 38 -2.85 -29.78 -9.03
N THR A 39 -4.14 -29.84 -9.35
CA THR A 39 -5.02 -28.70 -9.15
C THR A 39 -5.13 -28.39 -7.66
N PHE A 40 -5.42 -27.13 -7.33
CA PHE A 40 -5.57 -26.65 -5.95
C PHE A 40 -6.46 -27.59 -5.11
N SER A 41 -7.61 -28.01 -5.64
CA SER A 41 -8.53 -28.95 -4.98
C SER A 41 -7.90 -30.30 -4.58
N ILE A 42 -7.01 -30.85 -5.43
CA ILE A 42 -6.39 -32.18 -5.18
C ILE A 42 -5.37 -32.10 -4.03
N CYS A 43 -4.65 -30.99 -3.92
CA CYS A 43 -3.70 -30.75 -2.82
C CYS A 43 -4.42 -30.69 -1.48
N PHE A 44 -5.58 -30.05 -1.48
CA PHE A 44 -6.43 -29.86 -0.32
C PHE A 44 -7.03 -31.16 0.19
N ASP A 45 -7.66 -31.93 -0.70
CA ASP A 45 -8.26 -33.21 -0.35
C ASP A 45 -7.22 -34.21 0.20
N SER A 46 -5.96 -34.06 -0.21
CA SER A 46 -4.84 -34.88 0.28
C SER A 46 -4.38 -34.54 1.71
N LEU A 47 -4.74 -33.37 2.24
CA LEU A 47 -4.28 -32.89 3.56
C LEU A 47 -5.31 -33.06 4.68
N CYS A 48 -6.58 -33.23 4.34
CA CYS A 48 -7.62 -33.55 5.31
C CYS A 48 -7.44 -34.98 5.85
N GLU A 49 -7.99 -35.28 7.03
CA GLU A 49 -7.70 -36.54 7.76
C GLU A 49 -7.89 -37.81 6.91
N GLY A 50 -8.91 -37.82 6.03
CA GLY A 50 -9.14 -38.90 5.07
C GLY A 50 -8.08 -39.02 3.97
N GLY A 51 -7.59 -37.90 3.44
CA GLY A 51 -6.48 -37.88 2.47
C GLY A 51 -5.14 -38.23 3.11
N PHE A 52 -4.91 -37.82 4.36
CA PHE A 52 -3.71 -38.13 5.12
C PHE A 52 -3.60 -39.64 5.41
N ALA A 53 -4.71 -40.28 5.77
CA ALA A 53 -4.78 -41.73 5.94
C ALA A 53 -4.52 -42.47 4.61
N GLN A 54 -5.00 -41.93 3.49
CA GLN A 54 -4.77 -42.46 2.14
C GLN A 54 -3.33 -42.32 1.66
N LEU A 55 -2.65 -41.21 1.97
CA LEU A 55 -1.23 -41.02 1.65
C LEU A 55 -0.31 -41.95 2.46
N LEU A 56 -0.71 -42.31 3.68
CA LEU A 56 0.08 -43.17 4.56
C LEU A 56 -0.09 -44.67 4.28
N HIS A 57 -1.25 -45.08 3.76
CA HIS A 57 -1.58 -46.48 3.49
C HIS A 57 -1.98 -46.69 2.02
N LYS A 58 -1.15 -47.42 1.26
CA LYS A 58 -1.57 -47.98 -0.04
C LYS A 58 -2.83 -48.83 0.17
N GLY A 59 -3.99 -48.34 -0.26
CA GLY A 59 -5.27 -49.08 -0.25
C GLY A 59 -6.37 -48.58 0.70
N ALA A 60 -6.34 -47.33 1.18
CA ALA A 60 -7.38 -46.81 2.07
C ALA A 60 -8.56 -46.14 1.34
N ASP A 61 -9.26 -46.88 0.47
CA ASP A 61 -10.52 -46.42 -0.14
C ASP A 61 -11.69 -46.34 0.88
N SER A 62 -11.47 -46.82 2.12
CA SER A 62 -12.49 -46.94 3.17
C SER A 62 -12.52 -45.80 4.20
N VAL A 63 -11.62 -44.81 4.12
CA VAL A 63 -11.64 -43.66 5.04
C VAL A 63 -12.54 -42.56 4.47
N PRO A 64 -13.57 -42.08 5.19
CA PRO A 64 -14.40 -40.97 4.74
C PRO A 64 -13.54 -39.76 4.39
N LYS A 65 -13.68 -39.24 3.17
CA LYS A 65 -12.96 -38.05 2.74
C LYS A 65 -13.50 -36.84 3.48
N ASP A 66 -12.76 -36.26 4.42
CA ASP A 66 -13.09 -34.94 4.97
C ASP A 66 -12.70 -33.84 3.98
N SER A 67 -13.35 -33.78 2.82
CA SER A 67 -12.98 -32.83 1.76
C SER A 67 -13.25 -31.37 2.13
N LEU A 68 -12.68 -30.41 1.37
CA LEU A 68 -13.06 -28.98 1.50
C LEU A 68 -14.58 -28.78 1.37
N ARG A 69 -15.22 -29.56 0.49
CA ARG A 69 -16.67 -29.53 0.32
C ARG A 69 -17.39 -29.99 1.58
N ASN A 70 -16.92 -31.06 2.20
CA ASN A 70 -17.51 -31.57 3.44
C ASN A 70 -17.32 -30.57 4.61
N GLN A 71 -16.16 -29.92 4.70
CA GLN A 71 -15.91 -28.88 5.70
C GLN A 71 -16.78 -27.64 5.46
N MET A 72 -16.99 -27.25 4.20
CA MET A 72 -17.90 -26.16 3.83
C MET A 72 -19.36 -26.52 4.14
N ASP A 73 -19.80 -27.73 3.83
CA ASP A 73 -21.14 -28.23 4.12
C ASP A 73 -21.38 -28.26 5.64
N ASN A 74 -20.40 -28.70 6.43
CA ASN A 74 -20.46 -28.63 7.89
C ASN A 74 -20.56 -27.18 8.39
N LEU A 75 -19.74 -26.27 7.85
CA LEU A 75 -19.79 -24.85 8.21
C LEU A 75 -21.16 -24.24 7.93
N ASN A 76 -21.74 -24.52 6.76
CA ASN A 76 -23.09 -24.07 6.41
C ASN A 76 -24.13 -24.61 7.39
N ALA A 77 -24.06 -25.90 7.74
CA ALA A 77 -24.96 -26.49 8.74
C ALA A 77 -24.81 -25.83 10.13
N GLN A 78 -23.58 -25.49 10.55
CA GLN A 78 -23.37 -24.75 11.80
C GLN A 78 -23.95 -23.33 11.73
N PHE A 79 -23.84 -22.64 10.58
CA PHE A 79 -24.43 -21.31 10.39
C PHE A 79 -25.96 -21.34 10.44
N GLU A 80 -26.59 -22.33 9.80
CA GLU A 80 -28.05 -22.52 9.87
C GLU A 80 -28.51 -22.78 11.31
N SER A 81 -27.78 -23.62 12.05
CA SER A 81 -28.06 -23.90 13.46
C SER A 81 -27.91 -22.65 14.33
N LEU A 82 -26.83 -21.88 14.13
CA LEU A 82 -26.57 -20.63 14.85
C LEU A 82 -27.68 -19.60 14.59
N SER A 83 -28.06 -19.41 13.31
CA SER A 83 -29.13 -18.49 12.91
C SER A 83 -30.46 -18.84 13.57
N SER A 84 -30.83 -20.13 13.54
CA SER A 84 -32.06 -20.61 14.18
C SER A 84 -32.08 -20.36 15.70
N LYS A 85 -30.95 -20.61 16.38
CA LYS A 85 -30.82 -20.41 17.83
C LYS A 85 -30.75 -18.95 18.22
N MET A 86 -30.09 -18.09 17.44
CA MET A 86 -30.13 -16.65 17.64
C MET A 86 -31.55 -16.09 17.49
N GLY A 87 -32.29 -16.54 16.47
CA GLY A 87 -33.70 -16.16 16.32
C GLY A 87 -34.61 -16.69 17.43
N ALA A 88 -34.26 -17.81 18.09
CA ALA A 88 -34.96 -18.27 19.29
C ALA A 88 -34.69 -17.34 20.50
N VAL A 89 -33.44 -16.92 20.70
CA VAL A 89 -33.06 -15.96 21.76
C VAL A 89 -33.80 -14.63 21.57
N GLU A 90 -33.82 -14.10 20.35
CA GLU A 90 -34.50 -12.84 20.03
C GLU A 90 -36.00 -12.90 20.32
N ARG A 91 -36.68 -13.99 19.92
CA ARG A 91 -38.11 -14.19 20.20
C ARG A 91 -38.40 -14.24 21.69
N ILE A 92 -37.59 -14.94 22.49
CA ILE A 92 -37.78 -15.04 23.94
C ILE A 92 -37.49 -13.69 24.62
N ALA A 93 -36.45 -12.97 24.18
CA ALA A 93 -36.12 -11.64 24.68
C ALA A 93 -37.25 -10.63 24.44
N THR A 94 -37.99 -10.74 23.33
CA THR A 94 -39.15 -9.89 23.03
C THR A 94 -40.43 -10.29 23.77
N ALA A 95 -40.52 -11.53 24.28
CA ALA A 95 -41.75 -12.09 24.85
C ALA A 95 -41.95 -11.85 26.35
N ASN A 96 -40.99 -11.22 27.05
CA ASN A 96 -41.09 -10.87 28.49
C ASN A 96 -41.40 -12.08 29.42
N ASP A 97 -41.01 -13.30 29.05
CA ASP A 97 -41.36 -14.53 29.76
C ASP A 97 -40.13 -15.29 30.34
N HIS A 98 -40.37 -15.97 31.47
CA HIS A 98 -39.47 -16.67 32.41
C HIS A 98 -37.95 -16.71 32.15
N SER A 99 -37.18 -16.19 33.14
CA SER A 99 -35.71 -16.13 33.19
C SER A 99 -34.97 -17.46 32.98
N GLN A 100 -35.61 -18.61 33.26
CA GLN A 100 -35.00 -19.94 33.10
C GLN A 100 -34.96 -20.40 31.63
N ASN A 101 -35.97 -20.06 30.83
CA ASN A 101 -36.02 -20.39 29.40
C ASN A 101 -35.04 -19.53 28.58
N LEU A 102 -34.82 -18.29 29.00
CA LEU A 102 -33.83 -17.41 28.40
C LEU A 102 -32.41 -17.94 28.63
N ALA A 103 -32.09 -18.39 29.85
CA ALA A 103 -30.76 -18.93 30.18
C ALA A 103 -30.40 -20.19 29.38
N GLU A 104 -31.36 -21.11 29.20
CA GLU A 104 -31.18 -22.31 28.38
C GLU A 104 -31.01 -21.98 26.89
N CYS A 105 -31.77 -20.98 26.39
CA CYS A 105 -31.66 -20.51 25.02
C CYS A 105 -30.32 -19.82 24.75
N GLU A 106 -29.87 -18.97 25.67
CA GLU A 106 -28.55 -18.34 25.64
C GLU A 106 -27.41 -19.38 25.66
N GLN A 107 -27.53 -20.41 26.50
CA GLN A 107 -26.54 -21.50 26.54
C GLN A 107 -26.51 -22.28 25.22
N SER A 108 -27.68 -22.56 24.63
CA SER A 108 -27.78 -23.24 23.34
C SER A 108 -27.20 -22.40 22.19
N ALA A 109 -27.45 -21.08 22.19
CA ALA A 109 -26.87 -20.14 21.24
C ALA A 109 -25.36 -20.05 21.40
N ARG A 110 -24.86 -19.97 22.65
CA ARG A 110 -23.42 -19.98 22.94
C ARG A 110 -22.73 -21.25 22.44
N ALA A 111 -23.35 -22.41 22.66
CA ALA A 111 -22.83 -23.68 22.15
C ALA A 111 -22.79 -23.69 20.61
N ALA A 112 -23.81 -23.13 19.94
CA ALA A 112 -23.79 -23.01 18.48
C ALA A 112 -22.71 -22.04 17.99
N VAL A 113 -22.50 -20.90 18.67
CA VAL A 113 -21.39 -19.99 18.36
C VAL A 113 -20.05 -20.72 18.45
N HIS A 114 -19.82 -21.50 19.51
CA HIS A 114 -18.61 -22.30 19.64
C HIS A 114 -18.46 -23.32 18.50
N SER A 115 -19.50 -24.09 18.18
CA SER A 115 -19.45 -25.06 17.07
C SER A 115 -19.19 -24.39 15.70
N THR A 116 -19.78 -23.22 15.43
CA THR A 116 -19.50 -22.46 14.21
C THR A 116 -18.05 -21.96 14.19
N LEU A 117 -17.53 -21.46 15.30
CA LEU A 117 -16.13 -21.04 15.42
C LEU A 117 -15.16 -22.21 15.24
N ASP A 118 -15.48 -23.38 15.78
CA ASP A 118 -14.67 -24.60 15.59
C ASP A 118 -14.67 -25.05 14.12
N ALA A 119 -15.83 -25.03 13.46
CA ALA A 119 -15.93 -25.34 12.04
C ALA A 119 -15.13 -24.35 11.16
N LEU A 120 -15.22 -23.05 11.46
CA LEU A 120 -14.42 -22.00 10.79
C LEU A 120 -12.92 -22.21 11.03
N HIS A 121 -12.52 -22.53 12.26
CA HIS A 121 -11.13 -22.76 12.62
C HIS A 121 -10.56 -23.97 11.87
N ASN A 122 -11.31 -25.07 11.80
CA ASN A 122 -10.91 -26.27 11.07
C ASN A 122 -10.75 -25.99 9.56
N LEU A 123 -11.71 -25.30 8.94
CA LEU A 123 -11.61 -24.90 7.54
C LEU A 123 -10.38 -24.01 7.30
N THR A 124 -10.12 -23.05 8.19
CA THR A 124 -8.96 -22.16 8.11
C THR A 124 -7.63 -22.93 8.22
N CYS A 125 -7.55 -23.89 9.14
CA CYS A 125 -6.38 -24.76 9.30
C CYS A 125 -6.13 -25.62 8.05
N SER A 126 -7.19 -26.18 7.45
CA SER A 126 -7.11 -26.89 6.17
C SER A 126 -6.64 -25.96 5.04
N LEU A 127 -7.21 -24.75 4.94
CA LEU A 127 -6.82 -23.69 4.01
C LEU A 127 -5.34 -23.34 4.09
N SER A 128 -4.85 -23.07 5.30
CA SER A 128 -3.44 -22.79 5.55
C SER A 128 -2.54 -23.96 5.16
N SER A 129 -2.91 -25.19 5.55
CA SER A 129 -2.11 -26.38 5.23
C SER A 129 -2.04 -26.63 3.71
N GLY A 130 -3.16 -26.44 3.00
CA GLY A 130 -3.23 -26.58 1.54
C GLY A 130 -2.38 -25.55 0.82
N GLN A 131 -2.38 -24.29 1.29
CA GLN A 131 -1.49 -23.26 0.77
C GLN A 131 -0.01 -23.62 0.96
N PHE A 132 0.38 -24.09 2.14
CA PHE A 132 1.77 -24.50 2.39
C PHE A 132 2.20 -25.68 1.50
N LEU A 133 1.35 -26.69 1.32
CA LEU A 133 1.66 -27.81 0.42
C LEU A 133 1.77 -27.35 -1.04
N ALA A 134 0.83 -26.52 -1.50
CA ALA A 134 0.86 -25.95 -2.84
C ALA A 134 2.12 -25.11 -3.07
N LEU A 135 2.55 -24.34 -2.07
CA LEU A 135 3.80 -23.60 -2.10
C LEU A 135 4.99 -24.56 -2.22
N VAL A 136 5.08 -25.59 -1.38
CA VAL A 136 6.21 -26.55 -1.45
C VAL A 136 6.24 -27.29 -2.78
N GLN A 137 5.08 -27.67 -3.33
CA GLN A 137 5.00 -28.27 -4.65
C GLN A 137 5.43 -27.31 -5.77
N SER A 138 5.01 -26.05 -5.69
CA SER A 138 5.37 -24.99 -6.65
C SER A 138 6.87 -24.68 -6.62
N LEU A 139 7.48 -24.74 -5.43
CA LEU A 139 8.90 -24.50 -5.19
C LEU A 139 9.77 -25.75 -5.25
N ARG A 140 9.21 -26.89 -5.69
CA ARG A 140 9.94 -28.17 -5.75
C ARG A 140 11.16 -28.12 -6.66
N LYS A 141 11.09 -27.37 -7.77
CA LYS A 141 12.24 -27.17 -8.66
C LYS A 141 13.16 -26.11 -8.07
N ALA A 142 14.47 -26.40 -8.03
CA ALA A 142 15.46 -25.45 -7.54
C ALA A 142 15.37 -24.07 -8.23
N SER A 143 15.10 -24.04 -9.54
CA SER A 143 14.89 -22.78 -10.29
C SER A 143 13.68 -21.99 -9.80
N ASN A 144 12.55 -22.65 -9.53
CA ASN A 144 11.34 -21.98 -9.05
C ASN A 144 11.55 -21.44 -7.62
N CYS A 145 12.24 -22.22 -6.79
CA CYS A 145 12.63 -21.83 -5.44
C CYS A 145 13.52 -20.58 -5.46
N GLN A 146 14.55 -20.56 -6.32
CA GLN A 146 15.42 -19.40 -6.51
C GLN A 146 14.63 -18.17 -6.96
N THR A 147 13.80 -18.30 -8.01
CA THR A 147 12.97 -17.19 -8.50
C THR A 147 12.04 -16.65 -7.41
N PHE A 148 11.40 -17.52 -6.65
CA PHE A 148 10.53 -17.12 -5.54
C PHE A 148 11.28 -16.28 -4.49
N PHE A 149 12.45 -16.75 -4.04
CA PHE A 149 13.24 -16.00 -3.07
C PHE A 149 13.78 -14.68 -3.64
N HIS A 150 14.14 -14.63 -4.92
CA HIS A 150 14.55 -13.38 -5.56
C HIS A 150 13.40 -12.37 -5.64
N LEU A 151 12.19 -12.81 -5.99
CA LEU A 151 10.99 -11.96 -6.01
C LEU A 151 10.63 -11.48 -4.60
N GLN A 152 10.73 -12.35 -3.60
CA GLN A 152 10.50 -11.99 -2.21
C GLN A 152 11.51 -10.94 -1.74
N LEU A 153 12.81 -11.12 -1.99
CA LEU A 153 13.85 -10.15 -1.64
C LEU A 153 13.64 -8.81 -2.35
N ARG A 154 13.26 -8.82 -3.64
CA ARG A 154 12.92 -7.60 -4.40
C ARG A 154 11.74 -6.88 -3.77
N SER A 155 10.66 -7.60 -3.46
CA SER A 155 9.47 -7.04 -2.82
C SER A 155 9.76 -6.49 -1.43
N ASP A 156 10.57 -7.19 -0.62
CA ASP A 156 10.95 -6.74 0.73
C ASP A 156 11.84 -5.48 0.68
N ALA A 157 12.75 -5.40 -0.29
CA ALA A 157 13.55 -4.20 -0.52
C ALA A 157 12.67 -3.01 -0.94
N LEU A 158 11.70 -3.22 -1.83
CA LEU A 158 10.74 -2.19 -2.23
C LEU A 158 9.86 -1.75 -1.07
N LEU A 159 9.33 -2.67 -0.27
CA LEU A 159 8.55 -2.35 0.92
C LEU A 159 9.37 -1.50 1.91
N SER A 160 10.64 -1.84 2.12
CA SER A 160 11.54 -1.06 2.98
C SER A 160 11.71 0.39 2.48
N LEU A 161 11.88 0.57 1.16
CA LEU A 161 11.94 1.89 0.54
C LEU A 161 10.62 2.66 0.72
N THR A 162 9.50 2.00 0.47
CA THR A 162 8.15 2.55 0.60
C THR A 162 7.85 2.99 2.03
N VAL A 163 8.18 2.15 3.03
CA VAL A 163 8.05 2.50 4.45
C VAL A 163 8.92 3.71 4.80
N THR A 164 10.15 3.76 4.30
CA THR A 164 11.07 4.89 4.54
C THR A 164 10.51 6.20 3.95
N LEU A 165 9.96 6.14 2.74
CA LEU A 165 9.31 7.29 2.10
C LEU A 165 8.06 7.73 2.86
N ALA A 166 7.24 6.80 3.33
CA ALA A 166 6.05 7.10 4.11
C ALA A 166 6.39 7.74 5.47
N ILE A 167 7.39 7.22 6.20
CA ILE A 167 7.91 7.84 7.43
C ILE A 167 8.35 9.27 7.14
N THR A 168 9.10 9.47 6.05
CA THR A 168 9.57 10.79 5.65
C THR A 168 8.41 11.73 5.35
N ALA A 169 7.39 11.26 4.62
CA ALA A 169 6.20 12.06 4.30
C ALA A 169 5.38 12.42 5.54
N LEU A 170 5.17 11.47 6.47
CA LEU A 170 4.48 11.72 7.73
C LEU A 170 5.21 12.74 8.61
N LEU A 171 6.54 12.64 8.68
CA LEU A 171 7.37 13.62 9.38
C LEU A 171 7.34 14.98 8.68
N THR A 172 7.42 15.02 7.34
CA THR A 172 7.24 16.28 6.60
C THR A 172 5.90 16.92 6.93
N ALA A 173 4.81 16.15 6.94
CA ALA A 173 3.48 16.65 7.27
C ALA A 173 3.42 17.28 8.67
N LEU A 174 3.98 16.56 9.65
CA LEU A 174 3.94 16.95 11.05
C LEU A 174 4.77 18.20 11.36
N TYR A 175 5.89 18.38 10.65
CA TYR A 175 6.79 19.52 10.83
C TYR A 175 6.48 20.68 9.89
N ASP A 176 5.55 20.50 8.95
CA ASP A 176 5.03 21.57 8.12
C ASP A 176 4.04 22.42 8.92
N VAL A 177 4.35 23.71 9.06
CA VAL A 177 3.50 24.67 9.80
C VAL A 177 2.22 25.04 9.05
N THR A 178 2.14 24.72 7.76
CA THR A 178 0.98 25.02 6.92
C THR A 178 -0.10 23.94 7.00
N ILE A 179 0.21 22.77 7.56
CA ILE A 179 -0.71 21.64 7.66
C ILE A 179 -1.26 21.57 9.10
N ASP A 180 -2.56 21.81 9.25
CA ASP A 180 -3.27 21.61 10.52
C ASP A 180 -3.52 20.11 10.76
N THR A 181 -2.50 19.43 11.28
CA THR A 181 -2.56 17.99 11.54
C THR A 181 -3.60 17.61 12.59
N GLU A 182 -3.92 18.49 13.54
CA GLU A 182 -4.90 18.19 14.59
C GLU A 182 -6.29 18.08 13.97
N THR A 183 -6.71 19.11 13.23
CA THR A 183 -8.03 19.13 12.60
C THR A 183 -8.16 18.10 11.49
N LEU A 184 -7.20 18.05 10.56
CA LEU A 184 -7.26 17.17 9.39
C LEU A 184 -7.23 15.69 9.78
N TRP A 185 -6.38 15.33 10.75
CA TRP A 185 -6.22 13.92 11.11
C TRP A 185 -7.18 13.45 12.20
N GLN A 186 -7.99 14.34 12.79
CA GLN A 186 -9.00 13.94 13.76
C GLN A 186 -10.01 12.99 13.12
N HIS A 187 -10.47 13.33 11.91
CA HIS A 187 -11.56 12.62 11.22
C HIS A 187 -11.09 11.84 9.98
N SER A 188 -9.92 12.17 9.44
CA SER A 188 -9.35 11.46 8.29
C SER A 188 -7.96 10.88 8.59
N PRO A 189 -7.55 9.78 7.97
CA PRO A 189 -6.16 9.34 8.03
C PRO A 189 -5.24 10.32 7.31
N PRO A 190 -3.95 10.45 7.70
CA PRO A 190 -2.98 11.25 6.96
C PRO A 190 -2.94 10.86 5.48
N LEU A 191 -2.98 11.85 4.59
CA LEU A 191 -2.94 11.63 3.14
C LEU A 191 -1.49 11.72 2.62
N ILE A 192 -1.06 10.66 1.93
CA ILE A 192 0.19 10.63 1.18
C ILE A 192 -0.14 10.45 -0.30
N THR A 193 0.18 11.46 -1.10
CA THR A 193 -0.06 11.42 -2.55
C THR A 193 1.25 11.09 -3.26
N LEU A 194 1.36 9.89 -3.82
CA LEU A 194 2.49 9.54 -4.66
C LEU A 194 2.18 9.90 -6.11
N PHE A 195 3.07 10.67 -6.74
CA PHE A 195 3.01 10.98 -8.16
C PHE A 195 4.29 10.53 -8.87
N SER A 196 4.15 9.58 -9.78
CA SER A 196 5.25 9.04 -10.59
C SER A 196 5.23 9.56 -12.02
N PHE A 197 6.43 9.70 -12.59
CA PHE A 197 6.63 10.00 -14.01
C PHE A 197 7.25 8.83 -14.82
N LEU A 198 7.14 7.60 -14.32
CA LEU A 198 7.61 6.38 -15.00
C LEU A 198 6.80 6.10 -16.26
N SER A 199 7.44 5.62 -17.33
CA SER A 199 6.73 5.12 -18.51
C SER A 199 6.25 3.69 -18.33
N CYS A 200 5.06 3.39 -18.84
CA CYS A 200 4.52 2.03 -19.02
C CYS A 200 5.16 1.26 -20.18
N TYR A 201 6.43 1.56 -20.50
CA TYR A 201 7.14 0.95 -21.62
C TYR A 201 8.63 0.89 -21.34
N GLY A 202 9.30 -0.08 -21.97
CA GLY A 202 10.73 -0.31 -21.82
C GLY A 202 11.11 -0.71 -20.40
N ASP A 203 12.30 -0.28 -19.97
CA ASP A 203 12.87 -0.63 -18.66
C ASP A 203 12.07 -0.05 -17.48
N GLU A 204 11.27 0.99 -17.71
CA GLU A 204 10.48 1.64 -16.66
C GLU A 204 9.16 0.92 -16.36
N ASN A 205 8.68 0.05 -17.26
CA ASN A 205 7.41 -0.67 -17.03
C ASN A 205 7.49 -1.56 -15.78
N GLY A 206 8.56 -2.34 -15.64
CA GLY A 206 8.76 -3.18 -14.46
C GLY A 206 8.96 -2.36 -13.17
N MET A 207 9.47 -1.13 -13.27
CA MET A 207 9.57 -0.22 -12.11
C MET A 207 8.19 0.32 -11.71
N LEU A 208 7.30 0.54 -12.69
CA LEU A 208 5.92 0.97 -12.46
C LEU A 208 5.11 -0.14 -11.80
N GLU A 209 5.22 -1.38 -12.29
CA GLU A 209 4.61 -2.59 -11.71
C GLU A 209 5.07 -2.81 -10.27
N ASP A 210 6.39 -2.77 -10.03
CA ASP A 210 6.98 -2.86 -8.70
C ASP A 210 6.46 -1.78 -7.74
N SER A 211 6.35 -0.55 -8.22
CA SER A 211 5.85 0.57 -7.43
C SER A 211 4.39 0.37 -7.08
N PHE A 212 3.56 0.01 -8.06
CA PHE A 212 2.14 -0.24 -7.87
C PHE A 212 1.90 -1.33 -6.82
N GLU A 213 2.58 -2.48 -6.94
CA GLU A 213 2.47 -3.58 -5.99
C GLU A 213 3.01 -3.20 -4.61
N SER A 214 4.16 -2.52 -4.53
CA SER A 214 4.75 -2.14 -3.25
C SER A 214 3.86 -1.19 -2.44
N TRP A 215 3.26 -0.19 -3.09
CA TRP A 215 2.33 0.74 -2.42
C TRP A 215 1.00 0.10 -2.08
N HIS A 216 0.52 -0.85 -2.89
CA HIS A 216 -0.64 -1.68 -2.56
C HIS A 216 -0.39 -2.54 -1.32
N GLN A 217 0.75 -3.24 -1.28
CA GLN A 217 1.15 -4.04 -0.12
C GLN A 217 1.30 -3.17 1.14
N PHE A 218 1.94 -2.00 1.00
CA PHE A 218 2.11 -1.05 2.09
C PHE A 218 0.78 -0.65 2.73
N ALA A 219 -0.20 -0.24 1.90
CA ALA A 219 -1.50 0.23 2.38
C ALA A 219 -2.25 -0.83 3.21
N ASN A 220 -2.09 -2.11 2.87
CA ASN A 220 -2.75 -3.22 3.55
C ASN A 220 -1.99 -3.72 4.79
N SER A 221 -0.66 -3.62 4.79
CA SER A 221 0.19 -4.39 5.71
C SER A 221 0.91 -3.53 6.74
N VAL A 222 0.97 -2.20 6.59
CA VAL A 222 1.80 -1.33 7.43
C VAL A 222 0.95 -0.40 8.28
N SER A 223 1.20 -0.40 9.59
CA SER A 223 0.58 0.50 10.56
C SER A 223 1.63 1.34 11.28
N PHE A 224 1.24 2.55 11.69
CA PHE A 224 2.10 3.53 12.34
C PHE A 224 1.54 3.93 13.70
N ARG A 225 2.42 4.34 14.60
CA ARG A 225 2.09 5.16 15.76
C ARG A 225 3.18 6.20 15.97
N PHE A 226 2.81 7.33 16.55
CA PHE A 226 3.77 8.30 17.04
C PHE A 226 4.06 8.01 18.51
N VAL A 227 5.35 8.07 18.89
CA VAL A 227 5.80 7.88 20.26
C VAL A 227 6.66 9.05 20.69
N LYS A 228 6.69 9.33 22.00
CA LYS A 228 7.59 10.36 22.55
C LYS A 228 9.05 9.99 22.31
N MET A 229 9.86 10.95 21.87
CA MET A 229 11.30 10.78 21.82
C MET A 229 11.83 10.40 23.21
N SER A 230 12.63 9.33 23.27
CA SER A 230 13.27 8.85 24.50
C SER A 230 14.54 9.64 24.88
N SER A 231 15.01 10.52 23.99
CA SER A 231 16.20 11.35 24.19
C SER A 231 16.02 12.72 23.53
N SER A 232 16.67 13.74 24.08
CA SER A 232 16.80 15.06 23.45
C SER A 232 17.78 15.06 22.27
N ILE A 233 18.57 13.99 22.09
CA ILE A 233 19.50 13.83 20.97
C ILE A 233 18.78 13.16 19.81
N SER A 234 18.41 13.94 18.80
CA SER A 234 17.66 13.46 17.61
C SER A 234 18.34 12.32 16.87
N GLN A 235 19.68 12.26 16.88
CA GLN A 235 20.45 11.17 16.27
C GLN A 235 20.24 9.80 16.93
N ASN A 236 19.64 9.74 18.11
CA ASN A 236 19.33 8.48 18.79
C ASN A 236 17.85 8.06 18.63
N CYS A 237 17.06 8.87 17.91
CA CYS A 237 15.63 8.66 17.75
C CYS A 237 15.34 8.09 16.35
N PHE A 238 15.33 6.76 16.26
CA PHE A 238 15.05 6.04 15.03
C PHE A 238 13.66 5.39 15.07
N PRO A 239 12.96 5.30 13.92
CA PRO A 239 11.75 4.49 13.82
C PRO A 239 12.02 3.05 14.24
N GLN A 240 11.15 2.50 15.09
CA GLN A 240 11.21 1.10 15.52
C GLN A 240 10.22 0.28 14.71
N ILE A 241 10.69 -0.86 14.18
CA ILE A 241 9.88 -1.78 13.38
C ILE A 241 9.63 -3.03 14.22
N GLU A 242 8.35 -3.41 14.31
CA GLU A 242 7.85 -4.57 15.01
C GLU A 242 7.07 -5.47 14.02
N GLU A 243 6.80 -6.72 14.42
CA GLU A 243 5.98 -7.71 13.70
C GLU A 243 6.58 -8.28 12.39
N PHE A 244 5.74 -8.98 11.62
CA PHE A 244 6.07 -9.68 10.39
C PHE A 244 5.65 -8.90 9.14
N ARG A 245 6.17 -9.29 7.97
CA ARG A 245 5.93 -8.68 6.65
C ARG A 245 4.45 -8.36 6.35
N ALA A 246 3.52 -9.22 6.75
CA ALA A 246 2.09 -9.07 6.47
C ALA A 246 1.35 -8.09 7.40
N ALA A 247 1.97 -7.66 8.50
CA ALA A 247 1.36 -6.83 9.53
C ALA A 247 2.40 -5.93 10.23
N LEU A 248 3.28 -5.30 9.45
CA LEU A 248 4.42 -4.54 9.93
C LEU A 248 3.94 -3.30 10.72
N LYS A 249 4.53 -3.10 11.89
CA LYS A 249 4.20 -1.99 12.79
C LYS A 249 5.40 -1.07 12.96
N VAL A 250 5.21 0.23 12.75
CA VAL A 250 6.26 1.24 12.83
C VAL A 250 5.94 2.27 13.92
N SER A 251 6.82 2.36 14.92
CA SER A 251 6.76 3.39 15.95
C SER A 251 7.71 4.53 15.56
N ILE A 252 7.18 5.74 15.34
CA ILE A 252 7.97 6.92 14.92
C ILE A 252 8.18 7.84 16.14
N PRO A 253 9.41 8.00 16.64
CA PRO A 253 9.69 8.95 17.70
C PRO A 253 9.56 10.40 17.21
N ILE A 254 8.80 11.22 17.93
CA ILE A 254 8.60 12.64 17.62
C ILE A 254 8.77 13.54 18.85
N HIS A 255 9.11 14.80 18.61
CA HIS A 255 9.34 15.78 19.66
C HIS A 255 8.04 16.08 20.43
N PRO A 256 8.06 16.27 21.76
CA PRO A 256 6.85 16.53 22.55
C PRO A 256 5.97 17.67 22.02
N THR A 257 6.58 18.75 21.51
CA THR A 257 5.84 19.89 20.92
C THR A 257 5.04 19.51 19.66
N GLN A 258 5.44 18.45 18.95
CA GLN A 258 4.69 17.98 17.78
C GLN A 258 3.55 17.03 18.20
N ILE A 259 3.68 16.34 19.34
CA ILE A 259 2.60 15.50 19.88
C ILE A 259 1.38 16.35 20.23
N GLU A 260 1.60 17.55 20.74
CA GLU A 260 0.53 18.48 21.09
C GLU A 260 -0.35 18.86 19.88
N LYS A 261 0.20 18.82 18.66
CA LYS A 261 -0.50 19.11 17.39
C LYS A 261 -1.23 17.92 16.78
N LEU A 262 -1.18 16.75 17.43
CA LEU A 262 -1.84 15.56 16.92
C LEU A 262 -3.28 15.46 17.46
N PRO A 263 -4.17 14.70 16.80
CA PRO A 263 -5.42 14.24 17.39
C PRO A 263 -5.23 13.45 18.69
N GLU A 264 -6.20 13.49 19.62
CA GLU A 264 -6.14 12.74 20.89
C GLU A 264 -5.91 11.23 20.69
N ARG A 265 -6.50 10.63 19.65
CA ARG A 265 -6.26 9.23 19.28
C ARG A 265 -4.76 8.93 19.08
N MET A 266 -4.05 9.83 18.40
CA MET A 266 -2.62 9.66 18.10
C MET A 266 -1.73 10.08 19.28
N LYS A 267 -2.14 11.07 20.09
CA LYS A 267 -1.46 11.41 21.36
C LYS A 267 -1.40 10.22 22.31
N ASN A 268 -2.45 9.40 22.31
CA ASN A 268 -2.57 8.15 23.07
C ASN A 268 -1.91 6.94 22.37
N GLU A 269 -0.99 7.19 21.42
CA GLU A 269 -0.21 6.19 20.72
C GLU A 269 -1.03 5.13 19.97
N GLN A 270 -2.28 5.44 19.59
CA GLN A 270 -3.11 4.51 18.82
C GLN A 270 -2.53 4.28 17.42
N TRP A 271 -2.60 3.03 16.98
CA TRP A 271 -2.17 2.63 15.64
C TRP A 271 -3.09 3.22 14.57
N PHE A 272 -2.49 3.75 13.51
CA PHE A 272 -3.20 4.26 12.35
C PHE A 272 -2.54 3.79 11.05
N ARG A 273 -3.27 3.90 9.95
CA ARG A 273 -2.74 3.70 8.59
C ARG A 273 -2.95 4.98 7.79
N PRO A 274 -1.92 5.54 7.14
CA PRO A 274 -2.12 6.66 6.22
C PRO A 274 -2.89 6.20 4.98
N LYS A 275 -3.70 7.10 4.40
CA LYS A 275 -4.27 6.89 3.07
C LYS A 275 -3.19 7.21 2.05
N VAL A 276 -2.79 6.22 1.27
CA VAL A 276 -1.86 6.42 0.15
C VAL A 276 -2.63 6.37 -1.15
N ILE A 277 -2.36 7.33 -2.04
CA ILE A 277 -2.95 7.38 -3.38
C ILE A 277 -1.82 7.49 -4.40
N PHE A 278 -1.73 6.50 -5.29
CA PHE A 278 -0.68 6.43 -6.30
C PHE A 278 -1.20 6.86 -7.68
N TRP A 279 -0.58 7.91 -8.23
CA TRP A 279 -0.82 8.46 -9.55
C TRP A 279 0.41 8.28 -10.44
N ASN A 280 0.22 8.10 -11.75
CA ASN A 280 1.31 8.03 -12.70
C ASN A 280 0.99 8.75 -14.01
N ILE A 281 1.93 9.55 -14.52
CA ILE A 281 1.89 10.00 -15.92
C ILE A 281 3.28 9.83 -16.51
N GLY A 282 3.45 8.90 -17.44
CA GLY A 282 4.72 8.67 -18.12
C GLY A 282 5.17 9.88 -18.93
N ILE A 283 6.27 10.52 -18.53
CA ILE A 283 6.83 11.67 -19.25
C ILE A 283 8.20 11.32 -19.80
N ASN A 284 8.27 10.66 -20.97
CA ASN A 284 9.52 10.40 -21.68
C ASN A 284 9.25 10.10 -23.17
N HIS A 285 10.29 9.94 -23.98
CA HIS A 285 10.18 9.40 -25.34
C HIS A 285 9.53 8.00 -25.36
N GLU A 286 9.90 7.11 -24.43
CA GLU A 286 9.26 5.79 -24.27
C GLU A 286 7.76 5.90 -23.98
N ALA A 287 7.31 6.87 -23.17
CA ALA A 287 5.88 7.09 -22.94
C ALA A 287 5.14 7.59 -24.20
N SER A 288 5.82 8.34 -25.09
CA SER A 288 5.25 8.72 -26.40
C SER A 288 5.09 7.50 -27.30
N LEU A 289 6.06 6.58 -27.29
CA LEU A 289 5.97 5.32 -28.00
C LEU A 289 4.85 4.45 -27.42
N ALA A 290 4.78 4.32 -26.09
CA ALA A 290 3.71 3.60 -25.40
C ALA A 290 2.31 4.10 -25.79
N ALA A 291 2.09 5.42 -25.75
CA ALA A 291 0.80 6.01 -26.11
C ALA A 291 0.43 5.84 -27.60
N SER A 292 1.41 5.57 -28.46
CA SER A 292 1.23 5.46 -29.91
C SER A 292 1.09 4.02 -30.39
N ILE A 293 1.86 3.09 -29.80
CA ILE A 293 2.00 1.70 -30.26
C ILE A 293 2.08 0.66 -29.12
N GLY A 294 2.15 1.08 -27.86
CA GLY A 294 2.30 0.20 -26.70
C GLY A 294 1.01 0.06 -25.90
N ASP A 295 1.12 -0.65 -24.78
CA ASP A 295 0.04 -0.81 -23.81
C ASP A 295 0.16 0.24 -22.70
N ILE A 296 -0.92 0.98 -22.46
CA ILE A 296 -1.02 1.99 -21.40
C ILE A 296 -2.08 1.60 -20.36
N SER A 297 -2.63 0.39 -20.45
CA SER A 297 -3.71 -0.12 -19.58
C SER A 297 -3.38 0.01 -18.09
N LEU A 298 -2.16 -0.34 -17.70
CA LEU A 298 -1.69 -0.21 -16.32
C LEU A 298 -1.72 1.24 -15.82
N GLU A 299 -1.26 2.21 -16.63
CA GLU A 299 -1.33 3.63 -16.26
C GLU A 299 -2.78 4.11 -16.12
N GLU A 300 -3.67 3.66 -17.02
CA GLU A 300 -5.10 3.98 -16.93
C GLU A 300 -5.75 3.36 -15.68
N GLU A 301 -5.43 2.11 -15.35
CA GLU A 301 -5.89 1.43 -14.14
C GLU A 301 -5.43 2.14 -12.87
N ILE A 302 -4.15 2.51 -12.81
CA ILE A 302 -3.55 3.28 -11.71
C ILE A 302 -4.35 4.57 -11.52
N ASN A 303 -4.51 5.38 -12.56
CA ASN A 303 -5.13 6.71 -12.43
C ASN A 303 -6.64 6.65 -12.16
N ARG A 304 -7.36 5.64 -12.69
CA ARG A 304 -8.78 5.42 -12.36
C ARG A 304 -8.95 4.97 -10.91
N THR A 305 -8.10 4.07 -10.44
CA THR A 305 -8.10 3.61 -9.05
C THR A 305 -7.74 4.74 -8.09
N ALA A 306 -6.76 5.55 -8.46
CA ALA A 306 -6.34 6.73 -7.72
C ALA A 306 -7.46 7.78 -7.63
N LEU A 307 -8.19 8.04 -8.72
CA LEU A 307 -9.33 8.94 -8.72
C LEU A 307 -10.42 8.49 -7.75
N ARG A 308 -10.78 7.20 -7.78
CA ARG A 308 -11.78 6.64 -6.86
C ARG A 308 -11.35 6.85 -5.40
N HIS A 309 -10.11 6.49 -5.07
CA HIS A 309 -9.59 6.64 -3.71
C HIS A 309 -9.43 8.10 -3.26
N THR A 310 -9.18 9.01 -4.20
CA THR A 310 -9.16 10.45 -3.94
C THR A 310 -10.55 10.95 -3.64
N GLY A 311 -11.55 10.54 -4.44
CA GLY A 311 -12.96 10.86 -4.18
C GLY A 311 -13.42 10.37 -2.81
N GLU A 312 -13.14 9.11 -2.44
CA GLU A 312 -13.45 8.57 -1.11
C GLU A 312 -12.83 9.39 0.03
N HIS A 313 -11.58 9.79 -0.12
CA HIS A 313 -10.88 10.57 0.89
C HIS A 313 -11.46 11.99 1.00
N CYS A 314 -11.64 12.68 -0.13
CA CYS A 314 -12.23 14.01 -0.15
C CYS A 314 -13.65 13.99 0.42
N LEU A 315 -14.48 13.00 0.09
CA LEU A 315 -15.82 12.85 0.65
C LEU A 315 -15.79 12.66 2.17
N THR A 316 -14.89 11.83 2.68
CA THR A 316 -14.72 11.65 4.15
C THR A 316 -14.28 12.96 4.81
N LEU A 317 -13.43 13.72 4.13
CA LEU A 317 -12.90 14.98 4.60
C LEU A 317 -13.99 16.08 4.61
N THR A 318 -14.85 16.14 3.58
CA THR A 318 -15.89 17.18 3.45
C THR A 318 -17.22 16.82 4.08
N SER A 319 -17.59 15.54 4.22
CA SER A 319 -18.86 15.12 4.86
C SER A 319 -18.91 15.46 6.34
N GLU A 320 -17.77 15.38 7.03
CA GLU A 320 -17.64 15.73 8.44
C GLU A 320 -17.57 17.27 8.65
N ALA A 321 -17.62 18.06 7.56
CA ALA A 321 -17.56 19.52 7.60
C ALA A 321 -18.91 20.20 7.96
N GLU A 322 -19.97 19.45 8.24
CA GLU A 322 -21.22 19.99 8.82
C GLU A 322 -20.97 20.74 10.16
N HIS A 323 -19.80 20.54 10.78
CA HIS A 323 -19.32 21.27 11.96
C HIS A 323 -18.31 22.41 11.71
N ARG A 324 -18.11 22.88 10.47
CA ARG A 324 -17.23 24.01 10.09
C ARG A 324 -15.73 23.80 10.34
N THR A 325 -15.24 22.57 10.42
CA THR A 325 -13.84 22.32 10.79
C THR A 325 -12.85 22.49 9.63
N ILE A 326 -13.28 22.37 8.37
CA ILE A 326 -12.39 22.50 7.20
C ILE A 326 -12.83 23.67 6.32
N GLU A 327 -12.11 24.80 6.45
CA GLU A 327 -12.41 26.06 5.76
C GLU A 327 -12.43 25.93 4.22
N ASN A 328 -11.67 24.99 3.65
CA ASN A 328 -11.47 24.83 2.21
C ASN A 328 -12.35 23.75 1.55
N ALA A 329 -13.41 23.27 2.21
CA ALA A 329 -14.25 22.17 1.69
C ALA A 329 -14.79 22.42 0.26
N GLY A 330 -15.33 23.63 -0.01
CA GLY A 330 -15.83 23.97 -1.35
C GLY A 330 -14.76 23.99 -2.44
N LEU A 331 -13.52 24.38 -2.09
CA LEU A 331 -12.37 24.31 -3.02
C LEU A 331 -11.98 22.86 -3.31
N ILE A 332 -11.98 22.00 -2.29
CA ILE A 332 -11.69 20.56 -2.43
C ILE A 332 -12.71 19.91 -3.37
N GLU A 333 -14.00 20.21 -3.21
CA GLU A 333 -15.07 19.70 -4.08
C GLU A 333 -14.90 20.17 -5.53
N GLN A 334 -14.61 21.45 -5.74
CA GLN A 334 -14.36 21.99 -7.08
C GLN A 334 -13.16 21.30 -7.75
N LEU A 335 -12.01 21.24 -7.06
CA LEU A 335 -10.79 20.61 -7.58
C LEU A 335 -11.00 19.12 -7.88
N LEU A 336 -11.78 18.41 -7.05
CA LEU A 336 -12.15 17.03 -7.28
C LEU A 336 -13.00 16.87 -8.54
N MET A 337 -13.99 17.73 -8.77
CA MET A 337 -14.81 17.69 -9.99
C MET A 337 -13.97 17.95 -11.25
N GLU A 338 -13.05 18.92 -11.21
CA GLU A 338 -12.13 19.20 -12.32
C GLU A 338 -11.21 18.00 -12.62
N LEU A 339 -10.68 17.35 -11.57
CA LEU A 339 -9.86 16.15 -11.70
C LEU A 339 -10.68 14.97 -12.25
N GLN A 340 -11.91 14.77 -11.78
CA GLN A 340 -12.81 13.74 -12.29
C GLN A 340 -13.09 13.90 -13.78
N GLN A 341 -13.35 15.13 -14.23
CA GLN A 341 -13.56 15.42 -15.65
C GLN A 341 -12.31 15.14 -16.49
N THR A 342 -11.15 15.53 -15.97
CA THR A 342 -9.85 15.36 -16.65
C THR A 342 -9.48 13.89 -16.79
N VAL A 343 -9.63 13.09 -15.72
CA VAL A 343 -9.33 11.65 -15.75
C VAL A 343 -10.37 10.87 -16.56
N SER A 344 -11.65 11.27 -16.50
CA SER A 344 -12.71 10.61 -17.27
C SER A 344 -12.53 10.80 -18.78
N SER A 345 -12.04 11.97 -19.19
CA SER A 345 -11.77 12.29 -20.59
C SER A 345 -10.46 11.68 -21.11
N CYS A 346 -9.36 11.77 -20.35
CA CYS A 346 -8.08 11.21 -20.74
C CYS A 346 -7.24 10.89 -19.48
N PRO A 347 -7.29 9.64 -18.97
CA PRO A 347 -6.59 9.24 -17.75
C PRO A 347 -5.07 9.03 -17.95
N SER A 348 -4.54 9.12 -19.18
CA SER A 348 -3.18 8.70 -19.54
C SER A 348 -2.61 9.60 -20.65
N LYS A 349 -1.72 9.07 -21.50
CA LYS A 349 -1.24 9.73 -22.73
C LYS A 349 -0.62 11.11 -22.50
N LYS A 350 0.20 11.24 -21.45
CA LYS A 350 0.88 12.48 -21.08
C LYS A 350 -0.07 13.64 -20.75
N ASN A 351 -1.29 13.34 -20.29
CA ASN A 351 -2.20 14.35 -19.77
C ASN A 351 -1.68 14.91 -18.43
N TRP A 352 -0.69 15.80 -18.52
CA TRP A 352 -0.02 16.38 -17.36
C TRP A 352 -0.93 17.30 -16.53
N ALA A 353 -2.12 17.67 -17.05
CA ALA A 353 -3.13 18.38 -16.26
C ALA A 353 -3.51 17.60 -14.99
N ILE A 354 -3.48 16.27 -15.06
CA ILE A 354 -3.67 15.37 -13.91
C ILE A 354 -2.65 15.68 -12.82
N PHE A 355 -1.37 15.88 -13.15
CA PHE A 355 -0.34 16.24 -12.16
C PHE A 355 -0.67 17.54 -11.45
N THR A 356 -0.98 18.60 -12.20
CA THR A 356 -1.30 19.91 -11.60
C THR A 356 -2.54 19.87 -10.73
N GLN A 357 -3.60 19.20 -11.16
CA GLN A 357 -4.85 19.09 -10.40
C GLN A 357 -4.68 18.23 -9.16
N VAL A 358 -3.93 17.11 -9.26
CA VAL A 358 -3.64 16.26 -8.11
C VAL A 358 -2.80 16.99 -7.06
N MET A 359 -1.79 17.77 -7.46
CA MET A 359 -0.99 18.54 -6.48
C MET A 359 -1.79 19.68 -5.82
N ALA A 360 -2.65 20.36 -6.59
CA ALA A 360 -3.56 21.38 -6.04
C ALA A 360 -4.53 20.77 -5.03
N LEU A 361 -5.20 19.67 -5.40
CA LEU A 361 -6.11 18.95 -4.52
C LEU A 361 -5.42 18.37 -3.29
N ASN A 362 -4.22 17.82 -3.46
CA ASN A 362 -3.39 17.34 -2.35
C ASN A 362 -3.12 18.46 -1.34
N SER A 363 -2.74 19.65 -1.81
CA SER A 363 -2.46 20.80 -0.94
C SER A 363 -3.72 21.28 -0.23
N ALA A 364 -4.84 21.40 -0.96
CA ALA A 364 -6.13 21.78 -0.40
C ALA A 364 -6.65 20.79 0.67
N SER A 365 -6.30 19.50 0.52
CA SER A 365 -6.67 18.43 1.45
C SER A 365 -5.65 18.20 2.57
N GLY A 366 -4.58 19.01 2.64
CA GLY A 366 -3.50 18.87 3.62
C GLY A 366 -2.72 17.55 3.54
N GLY A 367 -2.62 16.97 2.34
CA GLY A 367 -1.79 15.81 2.06
C GLY A 367 -0.34 16.17 1.77
N VAL A 368 0.56 15.19 1.87
CA VAL A 368 1.97 15.37 1.50
C VAL A 368 2.27 14.65 0.18
N PRO A 369 2.84 15.36 -0.81
CA PRO A 369 3.20 14.75 -2.07
C PRO A 369 4.57 14.05 -2.00
N ILE A 370 4.66 12.87 -2.60
CA ILE A 370 5.92 12.22 -2.97
C ILE A 370 5.99 12.25 -4.50
N VAL A 371 7.00 12.90 -5.05
CA VAL A 371 7.17 12.99 -6.51
C VAL A 371 8.38 12.15 -6.93
N CYS A 372 8.18 11.20 -7.85
CA CYS A 372 9.23 10.28 -8.27
C CYS A 372 9.32 10.05 -9.78
N CYS A 373 10.46 9.52 -10.21
CA CYS A 373 10.73 8.99 -11.54
C CYS A 373 11.88 7.97 -11.43
N LYS A 374 12.32 7.37 -12.54
CA LYS A 374 13.39 6.34 -12.57
C LYS A 374 14.62 6.68 -11.72
N SER A 375 15.10 7.93 -11.78
CA SER A 375 16.37 8.34 -11.16
C SER A 375 16.26 9.46 -10.13
N GLY A 376 15.04 9.96 -9.86
CA GLY A 376 14.78 11.01 -8.88
C GLY A 376 15.40 12.38 -9.16
N LYS A 377 16.03 12.58 -10.32
CA LYS A 377 16.78 13.80 -10.70
C LYS A 377 16.10 14.63 -11.78
N ASP A 378 15.84 14.09 -12.96
CA ASP A 378 15.47 14.90 -14.12
C ASP A 378 13.98 15.28 -14.11
N ARG A 379 13.11 14.32 -14.44
CA ARG A 379 11.64 14.51 -14.48
C ARG A 379 11.07 14.89 -13.13
N THR A 380 11.59 14.30 -12.05
CA THR A 380 11.23 14.67 -10.68
C THR A 380 11.50 16.14 -10.41
N SER A 381 12.66 16.69 -10.81
CA SER A 381 12.93 18.11 -10.59
C SER A 381 12.03 19.01 -11.43
N MET A 382 11.67 18.58 -12.64
CA MET A 382 10.71 19.33 -13.45
C MET A 382 9.34 19.38 -12.78
N GLY A 383 8.83 18.26 -12.28
CA GLY A 383 7.56 18.19 -11.54
C GLY A 383 7.59 18.97 -10.23
N VAL A 384 8.62 18.78 -9.40
CA VAL A 384 8.78 19.48 -8.12
C VAL A 384 8.81 20.99 -8.31
N THR A 385 9.60 21.50 -9.25
CA THR A 385 9.68 22.95 -9.49
C THR A 385 8.39 23.54 -10.06
N LEU A 386 7.60 22.77 -10.81
CA LEU A 386 6.26 23.21 -11.25
C LEU A 386 5.32 23.36 -10.06
N ASP A 387 5.36 22.41 -9.12
CA ASP A 387 4.52 22.47 -7.92
C ASP A 387 4.96 23.58 -6.96
N GLU A 388 6.27 23.77 -6.76
CA GLU A 388 6.82 24.91 -6.01
C GLU A 388 6.37 26.25 -6.61
N GLY A 389 6.39 26.37 -7.94
CA GLY A 389 5.88 27.55 -8.64
C GLY A 389 4.38 27.77 -8.44
N ARG A 390 3.58 26.69 -8.48
CA ARG A 390 2.14 26.73 -8.21
C ARG A 390 1.85 27.22 -6.79
N ILE A 391 2.50 26.62 -5.79
CA ILE A 391 2.35 27.01 -4.39
C ILE A 391 2.70 28.49 -4.21
N LEU A 392 3.81 28.96 -4.77
CA LEU A 392 4.20 30.38 -4.67
C LEU A 392 3.18 31.31 -5.34
N LYS A 393 2.61 30.90 -6.47
CA LYS A 393 1.54 31.66 -7.13
C LYS A 393 0.30 31.77 -6.25
N GLU A 394 -0.13 30.66 -5.67
CA GLU A 394 -1.33 30.60 -4.81
C GLU A 394 -1.11 31.35 -3.48
N SER A 395 0.06 31.20 -2.85
CA SER A 395 0.35 31.80 -1.54
C SER A 395 0.79 33.26 -1.59
N CYS A 396 1.45 33.69 -2.68
CA CYS A 396 2.03 35.04 -2.78
C CYS A 396 1.37 35.93 -3.83
N GLY A 397 0.41 35.40 -4.61
CA GLY A 397 -0.32 36.17 -5.61
C GLY A 397 0.54 36.64 -6.79
N VAL A 398 1.63 35.93 -7.12
CA VAL A 398 2.49 36.31 -8.25
C VAL A 398 1.81 36.03 -9.59
N SER A 399 2.18 36.79 -10.64
CA SER A 399 1.64 36.58 -11.98
C SER A 399 2.16 35.27 -12.62
N ASN A 400 1.49 34.79 -13.68
CA ASN A 400 1.95 33.63 -14.45
C ASN A 400 3.36 33.82 -15.04
N GLN A 401 3.70 35.06 -15.42
CA GLN A 401 5.03 35.38 -15.93
C GLN A 401 6.08 35.25 -14.82
N GLN A 402 5.83 35.85 -13.66
CA GLN A 402 6.72 35.76 -12.50
C GLN A 402 6.90 34.31 -12.04
N MET A 403 5.82 33.53 -11.98
CA MET A 403 5.88 32.10 -11.70
C MET A 403 6.81 31.36 -12.68
N SER A 404 6.69 31.65 -13.98
CA SER A 404 7.53 31.02 -15.01
C SER A 404 9.01 31.38 -14.86
N GLU A 405 9.31 32.65 -14.58
CA GLU A 405 10.67 33.15 -14.32
C GLU A 405 11.28 32.50 -13.06
N MET A 406 10.47 32.30 -12.02
CA MET A 406 10.88 31.62 -10.78
C MET A 406 11.18 30.14 -11.01
N ILE A 407 10.31 29.42 -11.74
CA ILE A 407 10.54 28.02 -12.11
C ILE A 407 11.84 27.88 -12.90
N GLU A 408 12.06 28.78 -13.87
CA GLU A 408 13.30 28.82 -14.63
C GLU A 408 14.53 29.05 -13.73
N CYS A 409 14.43 29.98 -12.79
CA CYS A 409 15.48 30.25 -11.81
C CYS A 409 15.79 29.02 -10.92
N LEU A 410 14.76 28.35 -10.40
CA LEU A 410 14.90 27.13 -9.59
C LEU A 410 15.57 26.00 -10.37
N ARG A 411 15.27 25.87 -11.67
CA ARG A 411 15.89 24.85 -12.54
C ARG A 411 17.33 25.22 -12.95
N LYS A 412 17.67 26.51 -13.05
CA LYS A 412 19.03 26.97 -13.36
C LYS A 412 19.95 27.01 -12.14
N ASN A 413 19.45 27.45 -11.01
CA ASN A 413 20.26 27.83 -9.85
C ASN A 413 19.78 27.21 -8.52
N GLY A 414 18.65 26.50 -8.54
CA GLY A 414 18.07 25.92 -7.34
C GLY A 414 18.69 24.59 -6.91
N VAL A 415 18.29 24.15 -5.72
CA VAL A 415 18.87 23.00 -5.00
C VAL A 415 18.70 21.67 -5.72
N ARG A 416 17.72 21.55 -6.62
CA ARG A 416 17.46 20.33 -7.39
C ARG A 416 18.60 19.95 -8.35
N ARG A 417 19.48 20.90 -8.70
CA ARG A 417 20.72 20.59 -9.44
C ARG A 417 21.75 19.82 -8.61
N GLU A 418 21.68 19.92 -7.28
CA GLU A 418 22.54 19.13 -6.38
C GLU A 418 22.21 17.65 -6.44
N ASN A 419 20.94 17.28 -6.71
CA ASN A 419 20.58 15.87 -6.95
C ASN A 419 21.33 15.32 -8.17
N CYS A 420 21.44 16.12 -9.25
CA CYS A 420 22.25 15.73 -10.41
C CYS A 420 23.73 15.61 -10.04
N ARG A 421 24.28 16.60 -9.31
CA ARG A 421 25.69 16.57 -8.88
C ARG A 421 26.00 15.35 -8.01
N LYS A 422 25.14 15.02 -7.05
CA LYS A 422 25.31 13.86 -6.15
C LYS A 422 25.17 12.53 -6.89
N ASN A 423 24.30 12.44 -7.88
CA ASN A 423 24.05 11.18 -8.59
C ASN A 423 25.06 10.91 -9.72
N ILE A 424 25.45 11.94 -10.47
CA ILE A 424 26.25 11.81 -11.70
C ILE A 424 27.52 12.68 -11.72
N GLY A 425 27.87 13.29 -10.58
CA GLY A 425 29.07 14.13 -10.43
C GLY A 425 28.95 15.53 -11.04
N LYS A 426 27.86 15.85 -11.73
CA LYS A 426 27.68 17.12 -12.45
C LYS A 426 26.29 17.73 -12.23
N PRO A 427 26.16 19.06 -12.14
CA PRO A 427 24.87 19.73 -11.92
C PRO A 427 24.08 19.90 -13.23
N PHE A 428 24.03 18.88 -14.09
CA PHE A 428 23.31 18.91 -15.36
C PHE A 428 22.21 17.85 -15.38
N TYR A 429 21.04 18.21 -15.89
CA TYR A 429 20.00 17.24 -16.19
C TYR A 429 20.44 16.34 -17.36
N SER A 430 20.08 15.06 -17.32
CA SER A 430 20.44 14.07 -18.36
C SER A 430 19.36 13.97 -19.44
N PHE A 431 19.03 15.09 -20.09
CA PHE A 431 18.16 15.08 -21.28
C PHE A 431 19.00 15.27 -22.55
N SER A 432 18.91 14.32 -23.47
CA SER A 432 19.43 14.50 -24.84
C SER A 432 18.50 15.40 -25.68
N PRO A 433 19.02 16.11 -26.70
CA PRO A 433 18.23 16.91 -27.63
C PRO A 433 17.06 16.13 -28.25
N PHE A 434 17.26 14.85 -28.57
CA PHE A 434 16.19 13.98 -29.04
C PHE A 434 15.08 13.83 -27.99
N GLN A 435 15.43 13.51 -26.74
CA GLN A 435 14.45 13.36 -25.66
C GLN A 435 13.65 14.63 -25.38
N LEU A 436 14.24 15.81 -25.52
CA LEU A 436 13.54 17.09 -25.33
C LEU A 436 12.33 17.27 -26.26
N GLY A 437 12.40 16.72 -27.47
CA GLY A 437 11.29 16.74 -28.42
C GLY A 437 10.04 16.02 -27.91
N PHE A 438 10.20 15.04 -27.03
CA PHE A 438 9.11 14.23 -26.48
C PHE A 438 8.60 14.73 -25.12
N LEU A 439 9.22 15.76 -24.54
CA LEU A 439 8.77 16.36 -23.28
C LEU A 439 7.68 17.40 -23.54
N PRO A 440 6.61 17.43 -22.72
CA PRO A 440 5.69 18.56 -22.66
C PRO A 440 6.46 19.87 -22.39
N PRO A 441 6.04 21.02 -22.95
CA PRO A 441 6.75 22.29 -22.76
C PRO A 441 7.06 22.63 -21.29
N PRO A 442 6.13 22.45 -20.31
CA PRO A 442 6.43 22.72 -18.90
C PRO A 442 7.51 21.82 -18.28
N PHE A 443 7.75 20.64 -18.86
CA PHE A 443 8.77 19.68 -18.41
C PHE A 443 10.12 19.86 -19.09
N ARG A 444 10.28 20.86 -19.98
CA ARG A 444 11.57 21.12 -20.61
C ARG A 444 12.49 21.89 -19.64
N PRO A 445 13.73 21.44 -19.43
CA PRO A 445 14.71 22.19 -18.66
C PRO A 445 15.16 23.45 -19.42
N PRO A 446 15.60 24.51 -18.73
CA PRO A 446 16.14 25.69 -19.38
C PRO A 446 17.42 25.40 -20.18
N SER A 447 17.65 26.14 -21.26
CA SER A 447 18.88 26.04 -22.05
C SER A 447 20.13 26.21 -21.19
N GLY A 448 21.15 25.38 -21.46
CA GLY A 448 22.42 25.39 -20.70
C GLY A 448 22.36 24.64 -19.35
N THR A 449 21.25 23.98 -19.01
CA THR A 449 21.12 23.21 -17.75
C THR A 449 21.08 21.68 -17.94
N PHE A 450 21.08 21.20 -19.19
CA PHE A 450 21.04 19.78 -19.53
C PHE A 450 22.23 19.39 -20.42
N SER A 451 22.57 18.10 -20.44
CA SER A 451 23.67 17.57 -21.25
C SER A 451 23.39 16.16 -21.75
N ASN A 452 24.10 15.75 -22.81
CA ASN A 452 24.04 14.40 -23.37
C ASN A 452 24.63 13.30 -22.46
N VAL A 453 25.02 13.62 -21.23
CA VAL A 453 25.57 12.63 -20.31
C VAL A 453 24.42 11.77 -19.78
N VAL A 454 24.15 10.69 -20.53
CA VAL A 454 23.31 9.58 -20.10
C VAL A 454 24.11 8.82 -19.05
N SER A 455 23.80 9.01 -17.77
CA SER A 455 24.24 8.07 -16.75
C SER A 455 23.46 6.78 -16.95
N SER A 456 24.21 5.71 -17.27
CA SER A 456 23.73 4.32 -17.39
C SER A 456 22.94 3.88 -16.16
#